data_AF-A0A3D3CFC7-F1
#
_entry.id   AF-A0A3D3CFC7-F1
#
_cell.length_a   1.000
_cell.length_b   1.000
_cell.length_c   1.000
_cell.angle_alpha   90.00
_cell.angle_beta   90.00
_cell.angle_gamma   90.00
#
_symmetry.space_group_name_H-M   'P 1'
#
loop_
_entity.id
_entity.type
_entity.pdbx_description
1 polymer ?
#
loop_
_entity_poly.entity_id
_entity_poly.type
_entity_poly.pdbx_seq_one_letter_code
_entity_poly.pdbx_strand_id
1 'polypeptide(L)'
;MARCYLVLEDGAVFDGLSFGAAPLRADDLPVGGADRGVGEVVFNTGMCGYHEMLTDPSCSGQVVVLTSPHAGNYGCSDEWSERGPDDSGLPEVKLAGFVVRSCYFGPLPPG
;
A
#
# COMPACT_ATOMS: atom_id res chain seq x y z
N MET A 1 -0.33 -8.13 14.89
CA MET A 1 -0.65 -6.86 14.19
C MET A 1 -0.67 -5.75 15.22
N ALA A 2 -0.05 -4.61 14.92
CA ALA A 2 -0.09 -3.44 15.78
C ALA A 2 -1.22 -2.50 15.32
N ARG A 3 -1.70 -1.64 16.22
CA ARG A 3 -2.63 -0.58 15.83
C ARG A 3 -1.89 0.47 15.01
N CYS A 4 -2.53 0.96 13.96
CA CYS A 4 -2.07 2.09 13.17
C CYS A 4 -3.25 3.00 12.84
N TYR A 5 -2.94 4.19 12.34
CA TYR A 5 -3.93 5.20 11.98
C TYR A 5 -3.61 5.76 10.59
N LEU A 6 -4.64 5.95 9.77
CA LEU A 6 -4.58 6.85 8.63
C LEU A 6 -5.10 8.19 9.10
N VAL A 7 -4.25 9.21 9.03
CA VAL A 7 -4.58 10.58 9.44
C VAL A 7 -4.55 11.45 8.18
N LEU A 8 -5.62 12.20 7.95
CA LEU A 8 -5.75 13.10 6.81
C LEU A 8 -5.45 14.55 7.22
N GLU A 9 -5.14 15.38 6.23
CA GLU A 9 -4.83 16.80 6.45
C GLU A 9 -5.99 17.60 7.06
N ASP A 10 -7.23 17.17 6.83
CA ASP A 10 -8.44 17.77 7.38
C ASP A 10 -8.70 17.38 8.86
N GLY A 11 -7.83 16.56 9.43
CA GLY A 11 -7.93 16.05 10.80
C GLY A 11 -8.79 14.79 10.93
N ALA A 12 -9.30 14.22 9.83
CA ALA A 12 -9.96 12.92 9.87
C ALA A 12 -8.97 11.82 10.26
N VAL A 13 -9.43 10.91 11.12
CA VAL A 13 -8.62 9.78 11.63
C VAL A 13 -9.39 8.49 11.41
N PHE A 14 -8.73 7.54 10.76
CA PHE A 14 -9.25 6.19 10.54
C PHE A 14 -8.37 5.20 11.28
N ASP A 15 -8.97 4.41 12.17
CA ASP A 15 -8.27 3.38 12.92
C ASP A 15 -8.11 2.09 12.10
N GLY A 16 -7.00 1.39 12.32
CA GLY A 16 -6.72 0.15 11.62
C GLY A 16 -5.66 -0.72 12.27
N LEU A 17 -5.32 -1.79 11.56
CA LEU A 17 -4.29 -2.75 11.94
C LEU A 17 -3.19 -2.75 10.88
N SER A 18 -1.94 -2.68 11.33
CA SER A 18 -0.79 -2.77 10.44
C SER A 18 -0.59 -4.22 9.99
N PHE A 19 -0.43 -4.41 8.67
CA PHE A 19 -0.11 -5.71 8.07
C PHE A 19 1.16 -5.71 7.21
N GLY A 20 1.66 -4.54 6.82
CA GLY A 20 2.90 -4.38 6.05
C GLY A 20 4.07 -3.90 6.93
N ALA A 21 4.87 -2.99 6.37
CA ALA A 21 5.94 -2.32 7.11
C ALA A 21 5.44 -1.62 8.38
N ALA A 22 6.35 -1.44 9.35
CA ALA A 22 6.02 -0.73 10.58
C ALA A 22 5.56 0.71 10.25
N PRO A 23 4.44 1.19 10.82
CA PRO A 23 3.98 2.55 10.60
C PRO A 23 4.97 3.56 11.18
N LEU A 24 5.06 4.73 10.55
CA LEU A 24 5.82 5.87 11.08
C LEU A 24 5.28 6.27 12.46
N ARG A 25 6.18 6.73 13.33
CA ARG A 25 5.79 7.37 14.59
C ARG A 25 5.46 8.83 14.31
N ALA A 26 4.61 9.40 15.15
CA ALA A 26 4.24 10.81 15.05
C ALA A 26 5.49 11.73 15.10
N ASP A 27 6.47 11.38 15.93
CA ASP A 27 7.71 12.14 16.08
C ASP A 27 8.64 12.03 14.86
N ASP A 28 8.44 11.01 14.02
CA ASP A 28 9.25 10.72 12.82
C ASP A 28 8.57 11.23 11.53
N LEU A 29 7.43 11.93 11.63
CA LEU A 29 6.71 12.43 10.46
C LEU A 29 7.55 13.49 9.72
N PRO A 30 7.78 13.33 8.41
CA PRO A 30 8.51 14.31 7.63
C PRO A 30 7.77 15.66 7.58
N VAL A 31 8.54 16.76 7.66
CA VAL A 31 8.01 18.11 7.47
C VAL A 31 7.90 18.39 5.97
N GLY A 32 6.80 17.95 5.38
CA GLY A 32 6.50 18.11 3.96
C GLY A 32 7.19 17.09 3.05
N GLY A 33 6.59 16.85 1.89
CA GLY A 33 7.05 15.84 0.93
C GLY A 33 6.37 14.47 1.10
N ALA A 34 6.62 13.58 0.13
CA ALA A 34 6.16 12.19 0.18
C ALA A 34 7.29 11.30 0.71
N ASP A 35 6.95 10.39 1.62
CA ASP A 35 7.85 9.36 2.16
C ASP A 35 7.05 8.08 2.42
N ARG A 36 7.69 6.98 2.78
CA ARG A 36 6.99 5.76 3.18
C ARG A 36 6.08 6.05 4.37
N GLY A 37 4.79 5.89 4.19
CA GLY A 37 3.76 6.18 5.19
C GLY A 37 3.18 7.60 5.12
N VAL A 38 3.68 8.49 4.24
CA VAL A 38 3.15 9.84 4.04
C VAL A 38 3.06 10.15 2.55
N GLY A 39 1.87 10.54 2.09
CA GLY A 39 1.66 10.84 0.69
C GLY A 39 0.25 11.32 0.37
N GLU A 40 0.00 11.57 -0.90
CA GLU A 40 -1.34 11.88 -1.40
C GLU A 40 -2.23 10.64 -1.26
N VAL A 41 -3.38 10.79 -0.59
CA VAL A 41 -4.35 9.71 -0.44
C VAL A 41 -5.23 9.66 -1.69
N VAL A 42 -5.15 8.55 -2.42
CA VAL A 42 -5.94 8.30 -3.62
C VAL A 42 -6.77 7.04 -3.45
N PHE A 43 -7.93 6.95 -4.10
CA PHE A 43 -8.71 5.72 -4.12
C PHE A 43 -8.67 5.07 -5.50
N ASN A 44 -8.66 3.74 -5.52
CA ASN A 44 -8.72 2.98 -6.76
C ASN A 44 -9.88 1.97 -6.75
N THR A 45 -10.63 1.96 -7.85
CA THR A 45 -11.83 1.14 -8.04
C THR A 45 -11.55 -0.24 -8.65
N GLY A 46 -10.28 -0.55 -8.92
CA GLY A 46 -9.82 -1.88 -9.31
C GLY A 46 -10.21 -2.91 -8.27
N MET A 47 -10.92 -3.96 -8.71
CA MET A 47 -11.31 -5.08 -7.85
C MET A 47 -10.22 -6.16 -7.76
N CYS A 48 -9.28 -6.14 -8.71
CA CYS A 48 -8.12 -7.03 -8.84
C CYS A 48 -6.91 -6.18 -9.25
N GLY A 49 -5.74 -6.81 -9.34
CA GLY A 49 -4.52 -6.16 -9.81
C GLY A 49 -3.74 -5.43 -8.72
N TYR A 50 -3.91 -5.80 -7.44
CA TYR A 50 -3.26 -5.08 -6.34
C TYR A 50 -1.72 -5.20 -6.37
N HIS A 51 -1.15 -6.24 -6.97
CA HIS A 51 0.31 -6.37 -7.07
C HIS A 51 0.87 -5.40 -8.11
N GLU A 52 0.24 -5.40 -9.28
CA GLU A 52 0.52 -4.50 -10.39
C GLU A 52 0.50 -3.05 -9.90
N MET A 53 -0.55 -2.67 -9.16
CA MET A 53 -0.66 -1.36 -8.51
C MET A 53 0.45 -1.06 -7.50
N LEU A 54 0.88 -2.06 -6.72
CA LEU A 54 1.97 -1.90 -5.75
C LEU A 54 3.30 -1.60 -6.45
N THR A 55 3.49 -2.13 -7.66
CA THR A 55 4.75 -2.06 -8.41
C THR A 55 4.76 -0.95 -9.48
N ASP A 56 3.61 -0.39 -9.82
CA ASP A 56 3.47 0.69 -10.81
C ASP A 56 4.22 1.97 -10.36
N PRO A 57 5.25 2.43 -11.11
CA PRO A 57 5.95 3.68 -10.82
C PRO A 57 5.05 4.92 -10.78
N SER A 58 3.90 4.91 -11.47
CA SER A 58 2.97 6.03 -11.51
C SER A 58 2.35 6.36 -10.15
N CYS A 59 2.27 5.37 -9.25
CA CYS A 59 1.73 5.52 -7.90
C CYS A 59 2.79 5.88 -6.84
N SER A 60 3.99 6.30 -7.27
CA SER A 60 5.06 6.68 -6.36
C SER A 60 4.65 7.87 -5.48
N GLY A 61 4.82 7.73 -4.16
CA GLY A 61 4.47 8.79 -3.21
C GLY A 61 2.97 8.88 -2.88
N GLN A 62 2.16 7.93 -3.37
CA GLN A 62 0.72 7.88 -3.08
C GLN A 62 0.39 6.82 -2.02
N VAL A 63 -0.61 7.12 -1.20
CA VAL A 63 -1.26 6.18 -0.30
C VAL A 63 -2.54 5.71 -0.99
N VAL A 64 -2.55 4.47 -1.48
CA VAL A 64 -3.68 3.93 -2.25
C VAL A 64 -4.67 3.26 -1.32
N VAL A 65 -5.93 3.67 -1.43
CA VAL A 65 -7.10 3.06 -0.79
C VAL A 65 -7.84 2.22 -1.82
N LEU A 66 -7.93 0.91 -1.60
CA LEU A 66 -8.77 0.07 -2.46
C LEU A 66 -10.24 0.18 -2.07
N THR A 67 -11.11 0.35 -3.06
CA THR A 67 -12.55 0.18 -2.84
C THR A 67 -12.95 -1.29 -2.78
N SER A 68 -12.12 -2.20 -3.31
CA SER A 68 -12.32 -3.64 -3.15
C SER A 68 -12.25 -4.02 -1.67
N PRO A 69 -13.24 -4.74 -1.13
CA PRO A 69 -13.28 -5.02 0.30
C PRO A 69 -12.14 -5.94 0.74
N HIS A 70 -11.65 -6.81 -0.15
CA HIS A 70 -10.68 -7.86 0.17
C HIS A 70 -9.46 -7.77 -0.77
N ALA A 71 -8.26 -7.84 -0.20
CA ALA A 71 -7.00 -7.95 -0.93
C ALA A 71 -6.11 -9.06 -0.36
N GLY A 72 -5.14 -9.54 -1.15
CA GLY A 72 -4.19 -10.59 -0.75
C GLY A 72 -4.65 -12.03 -1.03
N ASN A 73 -5.82 -12.23 -1.63
CA ASN A 73 -6.44 -13.54 -1.84
C ASN A 73 -5.74 -14.41 -2.90
N TYR A 74 -4.89 -13.82 -3.75
CA TYR A 74 -4.12 -14.54 -4.77
C TYR A 74 -2.60 -14.33 -4.63
N GLY A 75 -2.15 -13.78 -3.50
CA GLY A 75 -0.73 -13.57 -3.23
C GLY A 75 -0.08 -12.53 -4.14
N CYS A 76 1.24 -12.64 -4.28
CA CYS A 76 2.10 -11.80 -5.09
C CYS A 76 3.00 -12.68 -5.96
N SER A 77 3.26 -12.27 -7.21
CA SER A 77 4.14 -12.98 -8.14
C SER A 77 4.99 -11.95 -8.89
N ASP A 78 6.27 -12.24 -9.09
CA ASP A 78 7.20 -11.39 -9.85
C ASP A 78 6.74 -11.21 -11.31
N GLU A 79 5.95 -12.15 -11.83
CA GLU A 79 5.35 -12.11 -13.17
C GLU A 79 4.36 -10.96 -13.37
N TRP A 80 3.80 -10.44 -12.27
CA TRP A 80 2.80 -9.36 -12.27
C TRP A 80 3.42 -8.01 -11.94
N SER A 81 4.75 -7.93 -11.87
CA SER A 81 5.45 -6.69 -11.59
C SER A 81 5.44 -5.74 -12.80
N GLU A 82 4.88 -4.54 -12.62
CA GLU A 82 4.81 -3.49 -13.64
C GLU A 82 6.12 -2.70 -13.81
N ARG A 83 7.15 -3.05 -13.04
CA ARG A 83 8.51 -2.52 -13.27
C ARG A 83 9.18 -3.07 -14.52
N GLY A 84 8.76 -4.25 -14.97
CA GLY A 84 9.55 -5.08 -15.87
C GLY A 84 10.85 -5.61 -15.18
N PRO A 85 11.75 -6.27 -15.93
CA PRO A 85 12.96 -6.91 -15.39
C PRO A 85 14.09 -5.91 -15.03
N ASP A 86 13.74 -4.75 -14.46
CA ASP A 86 14.66 -3.63 -14.28
C ASP A 86 15.53 -3.75 -13.02
N ASP A 87 16.86 -3.65 -13.19
CA ASP A 87 17.82 -3.65 -12.07
C ASP A 87 18.07 -2.21 -11.58
N SER A 88 17.00 -1.40 -11.51
CA SER A 88 17.08 0.06 -11.30
C SER A 88 17.45 0.46 -9.86
N GLY A 89 17.62 -0.50 -8.95
CA GLY A 89 17.88 -0.27 -7.52
C GLY A 89 16.73 0.42 -6.78
N LEU A 90 15.61 0.69 -7.45
CA LEU A 90 14.42 1.28 -6.86
C LEU A 90 13.71 0.22 -5.97
N PRO A 91 12.91 0.60 -4.97
CA PRO A 91 12.15 -0.36 -4.14
C PRO A 91 10.98 -1.05 -4.85
N GLU A 92 10.88 -2.38 -4.78
CA GLU A 92 9.85 -3.20 -5.44
C GLU A 92 8.44 -2.61 -5.32
N VAL A 93 8.02 -2.31 -4.09
CA VAL A 93 6.79 -1.56 -3.80
C VAL A 93 7.03 -0.05 -3.93
N LYS A 94 6.22 0.60 -4.76
CA LYS A 94 6.27 2.03 -5.09
C LYS A 94 5.38 2.91 -4.23
N LEU A 95 4.30 2.33 -3.70
CA LEU A 95 3.34 3.05 -2.89
C LEU A 95 3.98 3.61 -1.61
N ALA A 96 3.59 4.82 -1.24
CA ALA A 96 3.87 5.35 0.10
C ALA A 96 3.07 4.58 1.16
N GLY A 97 1.86 4.16 0.84
CA GLY A 97 1.02 3.37 1.74
C GLY A 97 -0.07 2.60 1.01
N PHE A 98 -0.59 1.57 1.67
CA PHE A 98 -1.63 0.71 1.11
C PHE A 98 -2.71 0.46 2.16
N VAL A 99 -3.95 0.84 1.83
CA VAL A 99 -5.10 0.82 2.74
C VAL A 99 -6.18 -0.07 2.15
N VAL A 100 -6.59 -1.08 2.90
CA VAL A 100 -7.60 -2.05 2.50
C VAL A 100 -8.58 -2.27 3.65
N ARG A 101 -9.83 -2.60 3.30
CA ARG A 101 -10.85 -2.93 4.31
C ARG A 101 -10.55 -4.24 5.04
N SER A 102 -10.08 -5.26 4.31
CA SER A 102 -9.68 -6.54 4.86
C SER A 102 -8.55 -7.13 4.04
N CYS A 103 -7.53 -7.64 4.75
CA CYS A 103 -6.41 -8.35 4.14
C CYS A 103 -6.55 -9.86 4.41
N TYR A 104 -6.34 -10.67 3.37
CA TYR A 104 -6.42 -12.12 3.46
C TYR A 104 -5.07 -12.70 3.91
N PHE A 105 -5.10 -13.51 4.98
CA PHE A 105 -3.93 -14.19 5.53
C PHE A 105 -4.06 -15.72 5.49
N GLY A 106 -5.06 -16.23 4.76
CA GLY A 106 -5.30 -17.67 4.64
C GLY A 106 -4.40 -18.33 3.59
N PRO A 107 -4.55 -19.65 3.39
CA PRO A 107 -3.82 -20.36 2.35
C PRO A 107 -4.21 -19.82 0.98
N LEU A 108 -3.21 -19.59 0.13
CA LEU A 108 -3.44 -19.22 -1.26
C LEU A 108 -3.95 -20.45 -2.03
N PRO A 109 -4.86 -20.26 -2.99
CA PRO A 109 -5.21 -21.34 -3.91
C PRO A 109 -3.96 -21.81 -4.66
N PRO A 110 -3.85 -23.10 -5.03
CA PRO A 110 -2.78 -23.56 -5.89
C PRO A 110 -2.89 -22.80 -7.23
N GLY A 111 -1.84 -22.04 -7.54
CA GLY A 111 -1.61 -21.40 -8.85
C GLY A 111 -1.04 -22.39 -9.84
#